data_AF-A0A2V8SEJ4-F1
#
_entry.id   AF-A0A2V8SEJ4-F1
#
_cell.length_a   1.000
_cell.length_b   1.000
_cell.length_c   1.000
_cell.angle_alpha   90.00
_cell.angle_beta   90.00
_cell.angle_gamma   90.00
#
_symmetry.space_group_name_H-M   'P 1'
#
loop_
_entity.id
_entity.type
_entity.pdbx_description
1 polymer ?
#
loop_
_entity_poly.entity_id
_entity_poly.type
_entity_poly.pdbx_seq_one_letter_code
_entity_poly.pdbx_strand_id
1 'polypeptide(L)' 'MSKQVITAGGEEHLVREDTAKSYRGVQWALLSLAAFVIIAAILFFGGFLTALTGRSVDSPAQIERQSGR' A
#
# COMPACT_ATOMS: atom_id res chain seq x y z
N MET A 1 13.35 34.26 -16.77
CA MET A 1 12.53 33.62 -15.71
C MET A 1 11.36 32.92 -16.39
N SER A 2 11.39 31.58 -16.49
CA SER A 2 10.30 30.82 -17.10
C SER A 2 9.16 30.65 -16.09
N LYS A 3 7.91 30.83 -16.54
CA LYS A 3 6.73 30.48 -15.74
C LYS A 3 6.25 29.10 -16.21
N GLN A 4 5.87 28.24 -15.28
CA GLN A 4 5.29 26.93 -15.58
C GLN A 4 3.85 26.89 -15.07
N VAL A 5 3.01 26.16 -15.80
CA VAL A 5 1.62 25.91 -15.42
C VAL A 5 1.58 24.71 -14.49
N ILE A 6 0.93 24.86 -13.35
CA ILE A 6 0.53 23.74 -12.49
C ILE A 6 -0.99 23.71 -12.38
N THR A 7 -1.56 22.51 -12.30
CA THR A 7 -2.98 22.34 -11.99
C THR A 7 -3.12 22.11 -10.48
N ALA A 8 -3.81 23.02 -9.79
CA ALA A 8 -4.10 22.92 -8.37
C ALA A 8 -5.60 23.17 -8.16
N GLY A 9 -6.30 22.23 -7.50
CA GLY A 9 -7.73 22.38 -7.26
C GLY A 9 -8.62 22.40 -8.52
N GLY A 10 -8.12 21.92 -9.66
CA GLY A 10 -8.83 21.95 -10.95
C GLY A 10 -8.61 23.23 -11.76
N GLU A 11 -7.89 24.21 -11.21
CA GLU A 11 -7.53 25.44 -11.91
C GLU A 11 -6.06 25.43 -12.34
N GLU A 12 -5.78 26.09 -13.48
CA GLU A 12 -4.43 26.28 -13.99
C GLU A 12 -3.80 27.54 -13.38
N HIS A 13 -2.72 27.37 -12.63
CA HIS A 13 -1.97 28.47 -12.05
C HIS A 13 -0.59 28.61 -12.71
N LEU A 14 -0.29 29.84 -13.16
CA LEU A 14 1.02 30.23 -13.66
C LEU A 14 1.94 30.60 -12.49
N VAL A 15 2.85 29.69 -12.16
CA VAL A 15 3.79 29.84 -11.05
C VAL A 15 5.23 29.90 -11.54
N ARG A 16 6.13 30.37 -10.67
CA ARG A 16 7.57 30.30 -10.92
C ARG A 16 8.01 28.84 -10.98
N GLU A 17 9.06 28.58 -11.76
CA GLU A 17 9.64 27.26 -11.94
C GLU A 17 10.01 26.55 -10.62
N ASP A 18 10.53 27.28 -9.63
CA ASP A 18 10.86 26.73 -8.30
C ASP A 18 9.62 26.16 -7.57
N THR A 19 8.49 26.86 -7.70
CA THR A 19 7.21 26.45 -7.13
C THR A 19 6.63 25.25 -7.89
N ALA A 20 6.76 25.23 -9.22
CA ALA A 20 6.32 24.10 -10.02
C ALA A 20 7.11 22.82 -9.71
N LYS A 21 8.42 22.93 -9.52
CA LYS A 21 9.29 21.81 -9.17
C LYS A 21 8.98 21.24 -7.78
N SER A 22 8.80 22.12 -6.79
CA SER A 22 8.40 21.68 -5.44
C SER A 22 7.03 21.03 -5.43
N TYR A 23 6.05 21.57 -6.19
CA TYR A 23 4.72 20.97 -6.31
C TYR A 23 4.77 19.54 -6.87
N ARG A 24 5.53 19.31 -7.96
CA ARG A 24 5.75 17.96 -8.49
C ARG A 24 6.43 17.05 -7.47
N GLY A 25 7.43 17.54 -6.73
CA GLY A 25 8.10 16.78 -5.68
C GLY A 25 7.16 16.31 -4.58
N VAL A 26 6.26 17.20 -4.13
CA VAL A 26 5.23 16.87 -3.13
C VAL A 26 4.25 15.81 -3.66
N GLN A 27 3.83 15.91 -4.92
CA GLN A 27 2.97 14.88 -5.52
C GLN A 27 3.64 13.50 -5.55
N TRP A 28 4.91 13.41 -5.93
CA TRP A 28 5.65 12.16 -5.90
C TRP A 28 5.84 11.61 -4.49
N ALA A 29 6.08 12.47 -3.50
CA ALA A 29 6.19 12.07 -2.11
C ALA A 29 4.86 11.49 -1.58
N LEU A 30 3.73 12.15 -1.87
CA LEU A 30 2.40 11.66 -1.51
C LEU A 30 2.08 10.33 -2.19
N LEU A 31 2.41 10.18 -3.47
CA LEU A 31 2.20 8.93 -4.20
C LEU A 31 3.04 7.78 -3.63
N SER A 32 4.29 8.07 -3.25
CA SER A 32 5.20 7.10 -2.63
C SER A 32 4.70 6.68 -1.24
N LEU A 33 4.21 7.63 -0.44
CA LEU A 33 3.62 7.36 0.87
C LEU A 33 2.36 6.50 0.74
N ALA A 34 1.47 6.84 -0.19
CA ALA A 34 0.26 6.06 -0.44
C ALA A 34 0.57 4.63 -0.87
N ALA A 35 1.54 4.45 -1.79
CA ALA A 35 1.99 3.13 -2.21
C ALA A 35 2.57 2.30 -1.04
N PHE A 36 3.38 2.93 -0.18
CA PHE A 36 3.92 2.28 1.02
C PHE A 36 2.80 1.78 1.95
N VAL A 37 1.81 2.62 2.24
CA VAL A 37 0.66 2.26 3.09
C VAL A 37 -0.12 1.08 2.50
N ILE A 38 -0.35 1.08 1.19
CA ILE A 38 -1.06 -0.02 0.50
C ILE A 38 -0.26 -1.32 0.61
N ILE A 39 1.05 -1.29 0.33
CA ILE A 39 1.91 -2.48 0.43
C ILE A 39 1.93 -3.00 1.87
N ALA A 40 2.09 -2.13 2.85
CA ALA A 40 2.09 -2.50 4.26
C ALA A 40 0.76 -3.15 4.66
N ALA A 41 -0.38 -2.60 4.20
CA ALA A 41 -1.69 -3.19 4.43
C ALA A 41 -1.82 -4.57 3.78
N ILE A 42 -1.38 -4.74 2.53
CA ILE A 42 -1.42 -6.04 1.83
C ILE A 42 -0.57 -7.08 2.57
N LEU A 43 0.64 -6.72 3.02
CA LEU A 43 1.50 -7.63 3.77
C LEU A 43 0.89 -8.00 5.13
N PHE A 44 0.33 -7.01 5.83
CA PHE A 44 -0.32 -7.22 7.11
C PHE A 44 -1.53 -8.14 6.97
N PHE A 45 -2.48 -7.81 6.09
CA PHE A 45 -3.69 -8.61 5.89
C PHE A 45 -3.41 -9.95 5.20
N GLY A 46 -2.49 -9.99 4.24
CA GLY A 46 -2.08 -11.23 3.56
C GLY A 46 -1.38 -12.21 4.51
N GLY A 47 -0.46 -11.72 5.33
CA GLY A 47 0.18 -12.51 6.38
C GLY A 47 -0.82 -12.96 7.46
N PHE A 48 -1.71 -12.06 7.88
CA PHE A 48 -2.75 -12.34 8.87
C PHE A 48 -3.75 -13.40 8.37
N LEU A 49 -4.23 -13.28 7.13
CA LEU A 49 -5.13 -14.27 6.52
C LEU A 49 -4.45 -15.62 6.37
N THR A 50 -3.19 -15.65 5.94
CA THR A 50 -2.40 -16.89 5.82
C THR A 50 -2.18 -17.54 7.19
N ALA A 51 -1.94 -16.76 8.24
CA ALA A 51 -1.80 -17.28 9.61
C ALA A 51 -3.13 -17.85 10.15
N LEU A 52 -4.27 -17.28 9.77
CA LEU A 52 -5.59 -17.78 10.16
C LEU A 52 -6.00 -19.05 9.40
N THR A 53 -5.71 -19.14 8.11
CA THR A 53 -6.12 -20.28 7.27
C THR A 53 -5.07 -21.40 7.20
N GLY A 54 -3.81 -21.10 7.52
CA GLY A 54 -2.69 -22.05 7.51
C GLY A 54 -2.63 -22.99 8.71
N ARG A 55 -3.47 -22.80 9.73
CA ARG A 55 -3.72 -23.84 10.72
C ARG A 55 -4.72 -24.83 10.13
N SER A 56 -4.20 -25.88 9.48
CA SER A 56 -4.93 -27.13 9.32
C SER A 56 -5.42 -27.55 10.70
N VAL A 57 -6.72 -27.38 10.92
CA VAL A 57 -7.39 -27.91 12.10
C VAL A 57 -7.30 -29.42 11.94
N ASP A 58 -6.34 -30.05 12.61
CA ASP A 58 -6.26 -31.50 12.67
C ASP A 58 -7.61 -31.98 13.19
N SER A 59 -8.41 -32.52 12.28
CA SER A 59 -9.73 -33.00 12.68
C SER A 59 -9.49 -34.14 13.66
N PRO A 60 -10.29 -34.28 14.73
CA PRO A 60 -10.12 -35.36 15.71
C PRO A 60 -10.10 -36.75 15.04
N ALA A 61 -10.73 -36.90 13.87
CA ALA A 61 -10.72 -38.11 13.05
C ALA A 61 -9.33 -38.48 12.46
N GLN A 62 -8.39 -37.53 12.32
CA GLN A 62 -7.02 -37.81 11.89
C GLN A 62 -6.13 -38.28 13.05
N ILE A 63 -6.35 -37.76 14.26
CA ILE A 63 -5.60 -38.13 15.46
C ILE A 63 -5.93 -39.57 15.88
N GLU A 64 -7.20 -39.98 15.76
CA GLU A 64 -7.67 -41.34 16.07
C GLU A 64 -7.05 -42.41 15.15
N ARG A 65 -6.85 -42.10 13.85
CA ARG A 65 -6.18 -43.02 12.90
C ARG A 65 -4.69 -43.19 13.14
N GLN A 66 -4.05 -42.21 13.77
CA GLN A 66 -2.61 -42.25 14.07
C GLN A 66 -2.31 -42.91 15.42
N SER A 67 -3.24 -42.81 16.38
CA SER A 67 -3.14 -43.49 17.68
C SER A 67 -3.58 -44.97 17.64
N GLY A 68 -4.26 -45.40 16.57
CA GLY A 68 -4.75 -46.77 16.38
C GLY A 68 -3.82 -47.71 15.60
N ARG A 69 -2.56 -47.32 15.37
CA ARG A 69 -1.50 -48.13 14.76
C ARG A 69 -0.37 -48.33 15.75
#